data_AF-A0A1M7DJM9-F1
#
_entry.id   AF-A0A1M7DJM9-F1
#
_cell.length_a   1.000
_cell.length_b   1.000
_cell.length_c   1.000
_cell.angle_alpha   90.00
_cell.angle_beta   90.00
_cell.angle_gamma   90.00
#
_symmetry.space_group_name_H-M   'P 1'
#
loop_
_entity.id
_entity.type
_entity.pdbx_description
1 polymer ?
#
loop_
_entity_poly.entity_id
_entity_poly.type
_entity_poly.pdbx_seq_one_letter_code
_entity_poly.pdbx_strand_id
1 'polypeptide(L)'
;MAPEKYYAETYDIQTVSKFCQIAGIDPSNAPHARQELEHFAAIYRWEHARTANKAPGKATKRELESLANQTARLLEILAKLSPDAAAAIERQVAADARLGIARDSGAPNGPSLFIRLDDFSDDLMGLSVNLEMLQAVLGGLHDAASTGADTTHKSRSGKTQDFGLLLWLSNIKTFWHAHTDLPFSRDVTQTGEPITNAGSFCLAAFLKIEPDCPTSRVMNGMKYVIKKGNKSTGKIRA
;
A
#
# COMPACT_ATOMS: atom_id res chain seq x y z
N MET A 1 -12.10 7.03 9.32
CA MET A 1 -12.89 5.84 9.67
C MET A 1 -12.39 4.66 8.85
N ALA A 2 -12.17 3.48 9.44
CA ALA A 2 -11.73 2.29 8.69
C ALA A 2 -12.90 1.67 7.90
N PRO A 3 -12.66 0.93 6.80
CA PRO A 3 -13.72 0.18 6.10
C PRO A 3 -14.33 -0.92 6.96
N GLU A 4 -15.64 -1.20 6.78
CA GLU A 4 -16.41 -2.15 7.60
C GLU A 4 -15.77 -3.55 7.72
N LYS A 5 -15.19 -4.05 6.62
CA LYS A 5 -14.53 -5.36 6.57
C LYS A 5 -13.35 -5.55 7.55
N TYR A 6 -12.85 -4.47 8.16
CA TYR A 6 -11.75 -4.52 9.13
C TYR A 6 -12.23 -4.46 10.59
N TYR A 7 -13.52 -4.22 10.83
CA TYR A 7 -14.11 -4.38 12.15
C TYR A 7 -14.37 -5.85 12.42
N ALA A 8 -13.94 -6.29 13.60
CA ALA A 8 -14.18 -7.64 14.10
C ALA A 8 -14.21 -7.56 15.63
N GLU A 9 -14.99 -8.44 16.27
CA GLU A 9 -15.08 -8.52 17.72
C GLU A 9 -13.76 -9.05 18.30
N THR A 10 -13.01 -8.17 18.94
CA THR A 10 -11.66 -8.41 19.48
C THR A 10 -11.67 -8.47 21.00
N TYR A 11 -12.50 -7.61 21.60
CA TYR A 11 -12.51 -7.35 23.02
C TYR A 11 -13.87 -7.72 23.61
N ASP A 12 -13.90 -8.71 24.47
CA ASP A 12 -15.05 -8.97 25.33
C ASP A 12 -15.13 -7.93 26.47
N ILE A 13 -16.32 -7.74 27.05
CA ILE A 13 -16.55 -6.69 28.06
C ILE A 13 -15.78 -6.95 29.37
N GLN A 14 -15.53 -8.20 29.73
CA GLN A 14 -14.81 -8.56 30.95
C GLN A 14 -13.32 -8.21 30.82
N THR A 15 -12.75 -8.48 29.65
CA THR A 15 -11.39 -8.08 29.26
C THR A 15 -11.25 -6.56 29.30
N VAL A 16 -12.19 -5.81 28.70
CA VAL A 16 -12.12 -4.33 28.73
C VAL A 16 -12.29 -3.79 30.15
N SER A 17 -13.12 -4.41 30.99
CA SER A 17 -13.25 -4.02 32.40
C SER A 17 -11.91 -4.15 33.14
N LYS A 18 -11.13 -5.21 32.87
CA LYS A 18 -9.76 -5.36 33.40
C LYS A 18 -8.83 -4.27 32.86
N PHE A 19 -8.97 -3.89 31.59
CA PHE A 19 -8.18 -2.80 31.01
C PHE A 19 -8.51 -1.45 31.65
N CYS A 20 -9.78 -1.17 31.93
CA CYS A 20 -10.22 0.01 32.67
C CYS A 20 -9.57 0.05 34.07
N GLN A 21 -9.55 -1.09 34.78
CA GLN A 21 -8.88 -1.18 36.08
C GLN A 21 -7.38 -0.86 36.00
N ILE A 22 -6.67 -1.39 34.99
CA ILE A 22 -5.25 -1.07 34.77
C ILE A 22 -5.07 0.44 34.53
N ALA A 23 -5.97 1.06 33.76
CA ALA A 23 -5.91 2.47 33.41
C ALA A 23 -6.42 3.42 34.51
N GLY A 24 -6.97 2.89 35.61
CA GLY A 24 -7.66 3.70 36.63
C GLY A 24 -8.96 4.34 36.13
N ILE A 25 -9.54 3.80 35.05
CA ILE A 25 -10.82 4.25 34.48
C ILE A 25 -11.94 3.50 35.21
N ASP A 26 -13.04 4.21 35.51
CA ASP A 26 -14.24 3.59 36.08
C ASP A 26 -14.71 2.41 35.20
N PRO A 27 -14.82 1.18 35.75
CA PRO A 27 -15.33 0.01 35.02
C PRO A 27 -16.72 0.21 34.38
N SER A 28 -17.53 1.15 34.88
CA SER A 28 -18.82 1.50 34.26
C SER A 28 -18.66 2.03 32.82
N ASN A 29 -17.49 2.59 32.48
CA ASN A 29 -17.15 3.06 31.14
C ASN A 29 -16.64 1.96 30.20
N ALA A 30 -16.55 0.70 30.65
CA ALA A 30 -16.07 -0.41 29.83
C ALA A 30 -16.80 -0.58 28.48
N PRO A 31 -18.13 -0.37 28.35
CA PRO A 31 -18.81 -0.44 27.05
C PRO A 31 -18.31 0.62 26.06
N HIS A 32 -18.08 1.84 26.54
CA HIS A 32 -17.57 2.92 25.70
C HIS A 32 -16.10 2.69 25.32
N ALA A 33 -15.27 2.33 26.30
CA ALA A 33 -13.87 1.98 26.07
C ALA A 33 -13.73 0.82 25.07
N ARG A 34 -14.64 -0.16 25.12
CA ARG A 34 -14.69 -1.27 24.16
C ARG A 34 -14.90 -0.75 22.73
N GLN A 35 -15.88 0.13 22.53
CA GLN A 35 -16.17 0.69 21.19
C GLN A 35 -14.96 1.42 20.60
N GLU A 36 -14.30 2.25 21.40
CA GLU A 36 -13.07 2.96 21.01
C GLU A 36 -11.94 1.99 20.67
N LEU A 37 -11.71 0.97 21.52
CA LEU A 37 -10.68 -0.04 21.30
C LEU A 37 -10.92 -0.86 20.03
N GLU A 38 -12.17 -1.25 19.75
CA GLU A 38 -12.53 -1.93 18.51
C GLU A 38 -12.31 -1.04 17.29
N HIS A 39 -12.64 0.25 17.40
CA HIS A 39 -12.37 1.20 16.33
C HIS A 39 -10.86 1.34 16.05
N PHE A 40 -10.04 1.42 17.09
CA PHE A 40 -8.59 1.48 16.95
C PHE A 40 -8.02 0.19 16.37
N ALA A 41 -8.53 -0.98 16.79
CA ALA A 41 -8.13 -2.27 16.24
C ALA A 41 -8.48 -2.40 14.75
N ALA A 42 -9.65 -1.91 14.32
CA ALA A 42 -10.04 -1.87 12.91
C ALA A 42 -9.09 -0.99 12.07
N ILE A 43 -8.71 0.18 12.59
CA ILE A 43 -7.71 1.06 11.94
C ILE A 43 -6.37 0.34 11.82
N TYR A 44 -5.91 -0.35 12.87
CA TYR A 44 -4.69 -1.15 12.83
C TYR A 44 -4.74 -2.19 11.70
N ARG A 45 -5.79 -3.02 11.67
CA ARG A 45 -5.95 -4.09 10.66
C ARG A 45 -5.96 -3.53 9.24
N TRP A 46 -6.66 -2.41 9.03
CA TRP A 46 -6.70 -1.76 7.73
C TRP A 46 -5.32 -1.29 7.27
N GLU A 47 -4.58 -0.58 8.13
CA GLU A 47 -3.25 -0.07 7.79
C GLU A 47 -2.19 -1.17 7.69
N HIS A 48 -2.29 -2.19 8.53
CA HIS A 48 -1.42 -3.36 8.47
C HIS A 48 -1.63 -4.11 7.14
N ALA A 49 -2.87 -4.37 6.74
CA ALA A 49 -3.18 -4.97 5.44
C ALA A 49 -2.68 -4.09 4.27
N ARG A 50 -2.85 -2.76 4.36
CA ARG A 50 -2.39 -1.82 3.33
C ARG A 50 -0.87 -1.80 3.20
N THR A 51 -0.13 -1.97 4.29
CA THR A 51 1.33 -1.98 4.29
C THR A 51 1.91 -3.34 3.94
N ALA A 52 1.27 -4.44 4.35
CA ALA A 52 1.63 -5.80 3.93
C ALA A 52 1.44 -5.99 2.41
N ASN A 53 0.41 -5.37 1.83
CA ASN A 53 0.12 -5.44 0.40
C ASN A 53 0.94 -4.44 -0.46
N LYS A 54 1.81 -3.61 0.14
CA LYS A 54 2.75 -2.81 -0.66
C LYS A 54 3.84 -3.74 -1.17
N ALA A 55 3.77 -4.10 -2.45
CA ALA A 55 4.89 -4.71 -3.14
C ALA A 55 6.15 -3.85 -2.88
N PRO A 56 7.27 -4.45 -2.45
CA PRO A 56 8.48 -3.68 -2.23
C PRO A 56 8.83 -2.99 -3.54
N GLY A 57 9.14 -1.68 -3.54
CA GLY A 57 9.46 -0.93 -4.76
C GLY A 57 10.58 -1.55 -5.62
N LYS A 58 11.36 -2.48 -5.05
CA LYS A 58 12.34 -3.31 -5.75
C LYS A 58 11.71 -4.33 -6.72
N ALA A 59 10.52 -4.87 -6.42
CA ALA A 59 9.79 -5.77 -7.31
C ALA A 59 9.23 -5.00 -8.51
N THR A 60 8.52 -3.89 -8.27
CA THR A 60 8.00 -3.01 -9.33
C THR A 60 9.11 -2.45 -10.21
N LYS A 61 10.24 -2.01 -9.62
CA LYS A 61 11.40 -1.58 -10.41
C LYS A 61 11.94 -2.70 -11.30
N ARG A 62 12.08 -3.92 -10.77
CA ARG A 62 12.56 -5.07 -11.56
C ARG A 62 11.60 -5.46 -12.68
N GLU A 63 10.30 -5.36 -12.45
CA GLU A 63 9.28 -5.59 -13.48
C GLU A 63 9.40 -4.55 -14.61
N LEU A 64 9.55 -3.27 -14.26
CA LEU A 64 9.74 -2.19 -15.23
C LEU A 64 11.08 -2.31 -15.98
N GLU A 65 12.17 -2.64 -15.30
CA GLU A 65 13.48 -2.92 -15.93
C GLU A 65 13.39 -4.13 -16.88
N SER A 66 12.69 -5.19 -16.47
CA SER A 66 12.48 -6.37 -17.33
C SER A 66 11.68 -6.00 -18.58
N LEU A 67 10.62 -5.21 -18.44
CA LEU A 67 9.81 -4.74 -19.55
C LEU A 67 10.64 -3.89 -20.53
N ALA A 68 11.42 -2.92 -20.01
CA ALA A 68 12.30 -2.08 -20.82
C ALA A 68 13.33 -2.90 -21.61
N ASN A 69 13.94 -3.92 -20.99
CA ASN A 69 14.90 -4.79 -21.67
C ASN A 69 14.26 -5.63 -22.78
N GLN A 70 13.04 -6.14 -22.56
CA GLN A 70 12.32 -6.93 -23.56
C GLN A 70 11.90 -6.08 -24.76
N THR A 71 11.42 -4.86 -24.53
CA THR A 71 11.05 -3.93 -25.60
C THR A 71 12.28 -3.48 -26.40
N ALA A 72 13.40 -3.17 -25.74
CA ALA A 72 14.66 -2.84 -26.42
C ALA A 72 15.14 -3.98 -27.33
N ARG A 73 15.11 -5.22 -26.83
CA ARG A 73 15.50 -6.40 -27.62
C ARG A 73 14.59 -6.60 -28.84
N LEU A 74 13.28 -6.40 -28.66
CA LEU A 74 12.33 -6.53 -29.77
C LEU A 74 12.55 -5.43 -30.83
N LEU A 75 12.82 -4.19 -30.43
CA LEU A 75 13.19 -3.11 -31.34
C LEU A 75 14.44 -3.45 -32.17
N GLU A 76 15.47 -3.98 -31.52
CA GLU A 76 16.70 -4.40 -32.18
C GLU A 76 16.45 -5.50 -33.22
N ILE A 77 15.57 -6.47 -32.91
CA ILE A 77 15.17 -7.53 -33.84
C ILE A 77 14.43 -6.92 -35.05
N LEU A 78 13.47 -6.03 -34.81
CA LEU A 78 12.70 -5.38 -35.89
C LEU A 78 13.60 -4.53 -36.79
N ALA A 79 14.59 -3.83 -36.24
CA ALA A 79 15.54 -3.01 -37.00
C ALA A 79 16.50 -3.85 -37.87
N LYS A 80 16.68 -5.14 -37.55
CA LYS A 80 17.59 -6.06 -38.27
C LYS A 80 16.85 -7.04 -39.20
N LEU A 81 15.56 -6.84 -39.42
CA LEU A 81 14.80 -7.69 -40.35
C LEU A 81 15.39 -7.62 -41.76
N SER A 82 15.39 -8.76 -42.46
CA SER A 82 15.67 -8.76 -43.90
C SER A 82 14.56 -8.02 -44.66
N PRO A 83 14.86 -7.46 -45.84
CA PRO A 83 13.85 -6.79 -46.67
C PRO A 83 12.62 -7.67 -46.96
N ASP A 84 12.84 -8.96 -47.23
CA ASP A 84 11.75 -9.92 -47.49
C ASP A 84 10.86 -10.15 -46.27
N ALA A 85 11.45 -10.20 -45.07
CA ALA A 85 10.71 -10.38 -43.82
C ALA A 85 9.92 -9.13 -43.45
N ALA A 86 10.51 -7.94 -43.61
CA ALA A 86 9.81 -6.67 -43.42
C ALA A 86 8.63 -6.54 -44.41
N ALA A 87 8.86 -6.83 -45.68
CA ALA A 87 7.82 -6.80 -46.71
C ALA A 87 6.71 -7.86 -46.48
N ALA A 88 7.03 -8.99 -45.85
CA ALA A 88 6.02 -9.97 -45.47
C ALA A 88 5.11 -9.44 -44.34
N ILE A 89 5.68 -8.79 -43.33
CA ILE A 89 4.93 -8.15 -42.25
C ILE A 89 4.04 -7.05 -42.80
N GLU A 90 4.57 -6.17 -43.64
CA GLU A 90 3.79 -5.07 -44.24
C GLU A 90 2.64 -5.56 -45.11
N ARG A 91 2.85 -6.64 -45.89
CA ARG A 91 1.79 -7.27 -46.68
C ARG A 91 0.68 -7.81 -45.78
N GLN A 92 1.02 -8.42 -44.65
CA GLN A 92 0.03 -8.91 -43.70
C GLN A 92 -0.73 -7.76 -43.03
N VAL A 93 -0.03 -6.72 -42.59
CA VAL A 93 -0.67 -5.50 -42.05
C VAL A 93 -1.66 -4.89 -43.05
N ALA A 94 -1.27 -4.80 -44.32
CA ALA A 94 -2.14 -4.28 -45.38
C ALA A 94 -3.35 -5.22 -45.67
N ALA A 95 -3.18 -6.54 -45.51
CA ALA A 95 -4.27 -7.49 -45.62
C ALA A 95 -5.27 -7.36 -44.45
N ASP A 96 -4.76 -7.24 -43.23
CA ASP A 96 -5.57 -7.09 -42.01
C ASP A 96 -6.33 -5.74 -42.00
N ALA A 97 -5.69 -4.67 -42.48
CA ALA A 97 -6.32 -3.36 -42.70
C ALA A 97 -7.54 -3.44 -43.64
N ARG A 98 -7.45 -4.27 -44.69
CA ARG A 98 -8.55 -4.48 -45.64
C ARG A 98 -9.68 -5.34 -45.07
N LEU A 99 -9.38 -6.24 -44.13
CA LEU A 99 -10.36 -7.11 -43.47
C LEU A 99 -11.12 -6.40 -42.33
N GLY A 100 -10.46 -5.46 -41.63
CA GLY A 100 -11.04 -4.71 -40.50
C GLY A 100 -12.20 -3.78 -40.84
N ILE A 101 -12.42 -3.42 -42.11
CA ILE A 101 -13.52 -2.54 -42.56
C ILE A 101 -14.86 -3.32 -42.68
N ALA A 102 -14.85 -4.65 -42.58
CA ALA A 102 -16.00 -5.48 -42.98
C ALA A 102 -16.83 -6.14 -41.85
N ARG A 103 -16.42 -6.15 -40.56
CA ARG A 103 -17.20 -6.85 -39.50
C ARG A 103 -17.09 -6.20 -38.12
N ASP A 104 -18.22 -5.65 -37.66
CA ASP A 104 -18.38 -4.89 -36.42
C ASP A 104 -18.86 -5.76 -35.23
N SER A 105 -18.43 -7.02 -35.15
CA SER A 105 -18.74 -7.85 -33.97
C SER A 105 -17.69 -8.94 -33.77
N GLY A 106 -16.75 -8.64 -32.85
CA GLY A 106 -15.93 -9.60 -32.12
C GLY A 106 -15.24 -10.70 -32.94
N ALA A 107 -14.09 -10.42 -33.55
CA ALA A 107 -13.15 -11.47 -33.97
C ALA A 107 -11.71 -10.92 -34.12
N PRO A 108 -10.68 -11.73 -33.80
CA PRO A 108 -9.27 -11.34 -33.64
C PRO A 108 -8.50 -11.04 -34.95
N ASN A 109 -9.20 -10.68 -36.03
CA ASN A 109 -8.63 -10.33 -37.33
C ASN A 109 -9.03 -8.90 -37.73
N GLY A 110 -9.04 -7.99 -36.74
CA GLY A 110 -9.31 -6.56 -36.88
C GLY A 110 -8.00 -5.74 -36.89
N PRO A 111 -8.09 -4.40 -36.97
CA PRO A 111 -6.92 -3.51 -37.04
C PRO A 111 -5.91 -3.80 -35.93
N SER A 112 -4.63 -3.64 -36.25
CA SER A 112 -3.49 -4.06 -35.43
C SER A 112 -3.43 -3.39 -34.04
N LEU A 113 -4.16 -2.28 -33.87
CA LEU A 113 -4.30 -1.57 -32.60
C LEU A 113 -5.66 -0.86 -32.55
N PHE A 114 -6.36 -0.95 -31.42
CA PHE A 114 -7.54 -0.12 -31.14
C PHE A 114 -7.16 0.94 -30.12
N ILE A 115 -7.43 2.20 -30.43
CA ILE A 115 -7.26 3.31 -29.49
C ILE A 115 -8.65 3.83 -29.12
N ARG A 116 -8.92 3.89 -27.83
CA ARG A 116 -10.12 4.54 -27.31
C ARG A 116 -9.88 6.04 -27.27
N LEU A 117 -10.76 6.79 -27.93
CA LEU A 117 -10.72 8.24 -27.96
C LEU A 117 -11.55 8.75 -26.78
N ASP A 118 -10.87 9.20 -25.74
CA ASP A 118 -11.41 9.66 -24.45
C ASP A 118 -12.00 8.59 -23.50
N ASP A 119 -11.83 8.86 -22.19
CA ASP A 119 -12.34 8.04 -21.09
C ASP A 119 -13.87 7.94 -21.03
N PHE A 120 -14.61 8.69 -21.86
CA PHE A 120 -16.07 8.81 -21.80
C PHE A 120 -16.81 8.38 -23.07
N SER A 121 -16.09 7.89 -24.08
CA SER A 121 -16.68 7.40 -25.34
C SER A 121 -16.42 5.90 -25.48
N ASP A 122 -17.47 5.16 -25.83
CA ASP A 122 -17.38 3.74 -26.20
C ASP A 122 -16.89 3.56 -27.65
N ASP A 123 -16.64 4.64 -28.39
CA ASP A 123 -16.15 4.59 -29.76
C ASP A 123 -14.65 4.21 -29.79
N LEU A 124 -14.38 3.05 -30.38
CA LEU A 124 -13.03 2.56 -30.64
C LEU A 124 -12.59 2.98 -32.05
N MET A 125 -11.44 3.67 -32.15
CA MET A 125 -10.79 3.92 -33.43
C MET A 125 -9.81 2.79 -33.74
N GLY A 126 -10.09 2.06 -34.82
CA GLY A 126 -9.18 1.06 -35.36
C GLY A 126 -8.04 1.70 -36.17
N LEU A 127 -6.79 1.40 -35.81
CA LEU A 127 -5.61 1.87 -36.52
C LEU A 127 -4.89 0.69 -37.19
N SER A 128 -4.59 0.86 -38.48
CA SER A 128 -3.67 -0.02 -39.19
C SER A 128 -2.24 0.43 -38.87
N VAL A 129 -1.49 -0.43 -38.19
CA VAL A 129 -0.16 -0.08 -37.67
C VAL A 129 0.90 -0.68 -38.59
N ASN A 130 1.65 0.16 -39.29
CA ASN A 130 2.78 -0.28 -40.09
C ASN A 130 4.02 -0.58 -39.21
N LEU A 131 5.09 -1.09 -39.82
CA LEU A 131 6.30 -1.48 -39.08
C LEU A 131 6.95 -0.31 -38.32
N GLU A 132 6.95 0.88 -38.91
CA GLU A 132 7.48 2.10 -38.29
C GLU A 132 6.65 2.50 -37.05
N MET A 133 5.32 2.41 -37.13
CA MET A 133 4.44 2.69 -36.00
C MET A 133 4.57 1.63 -34.90
N LEU A 134 4.79 0.35 -35.23
CA LEU A 134 5.10 -0.69 -34.24
C LEU A 134 6.40 -0.37 -33.50
N GLN A 135 7.43 0.06 -34.22
CA GLN A 135 8.68 0.51 -33.62
C GLN A 135 8.47 1.73 -32.72
N ALA A 136 7.67 2.71 -33.15
CA ALA A 136 7.36 3.89 -32.34
C ALA A 136 6.62 3.54 -31.04
N VAL A 137 5.63 2.64 -31.10
CA VAL A 137 4.87 2.18 -29.91
C VAL A 137 5.79 1.44 -28.94
N LEU A 138 6.64 0.54 -29.44
CA LEU A 138 7.61 -0.19 -28.62
C LEU A 138 8.67 0.74 -28.02
N GLY A 139 9.10 1.76 -28.76
CA GLY A 139 10.00 2.82 -28.27
C GLY A 139 9.37 3.62 -27.13
N GLY A 140 8.12 4.08 -27.31
CA GLY A 140 7.38 4.77 -26.25
C GLY A 140 7.18 3.91 -25.00
N LEU A 141 6.90 2.61 -25.16
CA LEU A 141 6.79 1.68 -24.05
C LEU A 141 8.14 1.46 -23.34
N HIS A 142 9.23 1.35 -24.11
CA HIS A 142 10.59 1.28 -23.57
C HIS A 142 10.90 2.52 -22.72
N ASP A 143 10.68 3.72 -23.26
CA ASP A 143 10.98 4.98 -22.57
C ASP A 143 10.13 5.18 -21.31
N ALA A 144 8.84 4.84 -21.39
CA ALA A 144 7.94 4.88 -20.24
C ALA A 144 8.36 3.88 -19.14
N ALA A 145 8.76 2.66 -19.52
CA ALA A 145 9.23 1.65 -18.58
C ALA A 145 10.57 2.04 -17.94
N SER A 146 11.52 2.53 -18.73
CA SER A 146 12.85 3.00 -18.26
C SER A 146 12.71 4.20 -17.32
N THR A 147 11.94 5.22 -17.74
CA THR A 147 11.66 6.40 -16.91
C THR A 147 10.90 6.01 -15.63
N GLY A 148 9.95 5.09 -15.74
CA GLY A 148 9.24 4.53 -14.59
C GLY A 148 10.16 3.77 -13.63
N ALA A 149 11.13 3.02 -14.14
CA ALA A 149 12.12 2.29 -13.33
C ALA A 149 13.10 3.23 -12.60
N ASP A 150 13.39 4.40 -13.17
CA ASP A 150 14.27 5.41 -12.57
C ASP A 150 13.54 6.29 -11.55
N THR A 151 12.27 6.60 -11.82
CA THR A 151 11.41 7.41 -10.94
C THR A 151 10.72 6.59 -9.84
N THR A 152 10.64 5.26 -9.96
CA THR A 152 10.22 4.39 -8.86
C THR A 152 11.22 4.56 -7.71
N HIS A 153 10.81 5.35 -6.72
CA HIS A 153 11.62 5.66 -5.56
C HIS A 153 12.21 4.35 -4.99
N LYS A 154 13.54 4.30 -4.90
CA LYS A 154 14.24 3.33 -4.06
C LYS A 154 13.58 3.41 -2.69
N SER A 155 12.74 2.44 -2.35
CA SER A 155 12.22 2.30 -0.99
C SER A 155 13.45 2.34 -0.09
N ARG A 156 13.55 3.40 0.72
CA ARG A 156 14.70 3.64 1.58
C ARG A 156 14.91 2.35 2.36
N SER A 157 16.10 1.77 2.26
CA SER A 157 16.53 0.56 2.97
C SER A 157 16.62 0.81 4.48
N GLY A 158 15.51 1.23 5.08
CA GLY A 158 15.30 1.38 6.50
C GLY A 158 14.14 0.48 6.89
N LYS A 159 14.21 -0.06 8.11
CA LYS A 159 13.14 -0.87 8.71
C LYS A 159 11.80 -0.16 8.47
N THR A 160 10.93 -0.75 7.65
CA THR A 160 9.62 -0.17 7.34
C THR A 160 8.94 0.09 8.66
N GLN A 161 8.65 1.35 8.94
CA GLN A 161 8.10 1.72 10.22
C GLN A 161 6.70 1.09 10.30
N ASP A 162 6.41 0.39 11.41
CA ASP A 162 5.13 -0.28 11.63
C ASP A 162 4.01 0.75 11.82
N PHE A 163 3.54 1.28 10.69
CA PHE A 163 2.65 2.42 10.64
C PHE A 163 1.30 2.12 11.31
N GLY A 164 0.80 0.89 11.11
CA GLY A 164 -0.44 0.43 11.77
C GLY A 164 -0.30 0.47 13.28
N LEU A 165 0.75 -0.14 13.84
CA LEU A 165 0.97 -0.14 15.30
C LEU A 165 1.14 1.28 15.85
N LEU A 166 1.86 2.16 15.14
CA LEU A 166 2.08 3.52 15.59
C LEU A 166 0.81 4.37 15.57
N LEU A 167 -0.06 4.16 14.58
CA LEU A 167 -1.35 4.83 14.52
C LEU A 167 -2.26 4.34 15.65
N TRP A 168 -2.30 3.03 15.89
CA TRP A 168 -3.00 2.43 17.02
C TRP A 168 -2.52 3.02 18.36
N LEU A 169 -1.20 3.03 18.60
CA LEU A 169 -0.61 3.61 19.81
C LEU A 169 -0.90 5.10 19.97
N SER A 170 -0.96 5.85 18.86
CA SER A 170 -1.32 7.27 18.89
C SER A 170 -2.76 7.48 19.33
N ASN A 171 -3.69 6.66 18.83
CA ASN A 171 -5.10 6.72 19.22
C ASN A 171 -5.28 6.31 20.69
N ILE A 172 -4.59 5.25 21.12
CA ILE A 172 -4.56 4.82 22.52
C ILE A 172 -4.01 5.92 23.43
N LYS A 173 -2.96 6.64 23.01
CA LYS A 173 -2.43 7.77 23.79
C LYS A 173 -3.46 8.90 23.95
N THR A 174 -4.17 9.26 22.88
CA THR A 174 -5.23 10.27 22.94
C THR A 174 -6.36 9.81 23.87
N PHE A 175 -6.82 8.56 23.71
CA PHE A 175 -7.81 7.95 24.58
C PHE A 175 -7.38 7.96 26.05
N TRP A 176 -6.12 7.59 26.32
CA TRP A 176 -5.54 7.57 27.66
C TRP A 176 -5.61 8.95 28.31
N HIS A 177 -5.11 9.99 27.65
CA HIS A 177 -5.14 11.35 28.20
C HIS A 177 -6.54 11.92 28.39
N ALA A 178 -7.54 11.43 27.67
CA ALA A 178 -8.93 11.86 27.84
C ALA A 178 -9.64 11.19 29.02
N HIS A 179 -9.15 10.04 29.49
CA HIS A 179 -9.87 9.20 30.46
C HIS A 179 -9.11 8.93 31.76
N THR A 180 -7.82 9.26 31.82
CA THR A 180 -6.99 9.03 33.02
C THR A 180 -5.94 10.12 33.19
N ASP A 181 -5.69 10.48 34.45
CA ASP A 181 -4.63 11.40 34.85
C ASP A 181 -3.26 10.71 34.98
N LEU A 182 -3.22 9.38 34.84
CA LEU A 182 -1.97 8.62 34.91
C LEU A 182 -1.06 8.97 33.73
N PRO A 183 0.28 8.99 33.93
CA PRO A 183 1.20 9.29 32.85
C PRO A 183 1.20 8.19 31.79
N PHE A 184 1.21 8.60 30.51
CA PHE A 184 1.42 7.69 29.38
C PHE A 184 2.92 7.39 29.21
N SER A 185 3.44 6.47 30.03
CA SER A 185 4.87 6.09 30.09
C SER A 185 5.12 4.62 29.71
N ARG A 186 6.40 4.24 29.63
CA ARG A 186 6.85 2.96 29.08
C ARG A 186 8.14 2.45 29.73
N ASP A 187 8.11 2.30 31.05
CA ASP A 187 9.22 1.67 31.76
C ASP A 187 9.06 0.16 31.78
N VAL A 188 10.18 -0.54 31.68
CA VAL A 188 10.24 -2.00 31.60
C VAL A 188 11.21 -2.57 32.62
N THR A 189 10.96 -3.78 33.10
CA THR A 189 11.86 -4.54 33.97
C THR A 189 13.14 -4.95 33.22
N GLN A 190 14.11 -5.51 33.95
CA GLN A 190 15.29 -6.14 33.34
C GLN A 190 14.93 -7.31 32.42
N THR A 191 13.78 -7.96 32.65
CA THR A 191 13.23 -9.04 31.82
C THR A 191 12.40 -8.52 30.63
N GLY A 192 12.19 -7.21 30.51
CA GLY A 192 11.49 -6.58 29.39
C GLY A 192 9.97 -6.46 29.56
N GLU A 193 9.43 -6.77 30.73
CA GLU A 193 8.00 -6.65 31.04
C GLU A 193 7.63 -5.21 31.40
N PRO A 194 6.45 -4.71 31.01
CA PRO A 194 6.02 -3.37 31.34
C PRO A 194 5.75 -3.21 32.85
N ILE A 195 6.28 -2.13 33.45
CA ILE A 195 6.04 -1.80 34.86
C ILE A 195 4.93 -0.75 35.01
N THR A 196 4.79 0.12 34.00
CA THR A 196 3.84 1.23 34.01
C THR A 196 2.44 0.78 33.61
N ASN A 197 1.39 1.34 34.23
CA ASN A 197 -0.01 1.06 33.86
C ASN A 197 -0.28 1.24 32.36
N ALA A 198 0.21 2.33 31.75
CA ALA A 198 0.08 2.56 30.31
C ALA A 198 0.75 1.47 29.47
N GLY A 199 1.96 1.04 29.86
CA GLY A 199 2.68 -0.06 29.23
C GLY A 199 1.92 -1.39 29.32
N SER A 200 1.44 -1.74 30.51
CA SER A 200 0.68 -2.98 30.75
C SER A 200 -0.65 -2.99 30.01
N PHE A 201 -1.35 -1.85 29.99
CA PHE A 201 -2.56 -1.64 29.20
C PHE A 201 -2.29 -1.83 27.71
N CYS A 202 -1.30 -1.13 27.16
CA CYS A 202 -0.99 -1.20 25.72
C CYS A 202 -0.60 -2.61 25.30
N LEU A 203 0.22 -3.31 26.10
CA LEU A 203 0.61 -4.68 25.81
C LEU A 203 -0.58 -5.62 25.85
N ALA A 204 -1.36 -5.61 26.94
CA ALA A 204 -2.49 -6.52 27.11
C ALA A 204 -3.58 -6.27 26.06
N ALA A 205 -3.88 -5.02 25.72
CA ALA A 205 -4.85 -4.67 24.69
C ALA A 205 -4.36 -5.05 23.29
N PHE A 206 -3.07 -4.88 22.99
CA PHE A 206 -2.56 -5.21 21.66
C PHE A 206 -2.43 -6.72 21.44
N LEU A 207 -2.12 -7.50 22.47
CA LEU A 207 -2.09 -8.97 22.38
C LEU A 207 -3.45 -9.60 22.04
N LYS A 208 -4.57 -8.89 22.26
CA LYS A 208 -5.89 -9.32 21.77
C LYS A 208 -6.05 -9.16 20.26
N ILE A 209 -5.32 -8.24 19.66
CA ILE A 209 -5.30 -8.03 18.20
C ILE A 209 -4.29 -8.99 17.56
N GLU A 210 -3.10 -9.11 18.16
CA GLU A 210 -1.99 -9.92 17.64
C GLU A 210 -1.33 -10.71 18.79
N PRO A 211 -1.79 -11.95 19.04
CA PRO A 211 -1.35 -12.76 20.19
C PRO A 211 0.15 -13.06 20.24
N ASP A 212 0.78 -13.17 19.07
CA ASP A 212 2.21 -13.50 18.95
C ASP A 212 3.12 -12.26 18.93
N CYS A 213 2.57 -11.08 19.22
CA CYS A 213 3.33 -9.83 19.17
C CYS A 213 4.39 -9.76 20.30
N PRO A 214 5.69 -9.59 19.97
CA PRO A 214 6.72 -9.46 21.00
C PRO A 214 6.52 -8.19 21.85
N THR A 215 6.67 -8.30 23.18
CA THR A 215 6.59 -7.15 24.10
C THR A 215 7.45 -5.97 23.65
N SER A 216 8.67 -6.26 23.19
CA SER A 216 9.62 -5.25 22.70
C SER A 216 9.07 -4.42 21.53
N ARG A 217 8.19 -4.97 20.69
CA ARG A 217 7.58 -4.26 19.55
C ARG A 217 6.60 -3.19 20.03
N VAL A 218 5.64 -3.56 20.87
CA VAL A 218 4.65 -2.61 21.45
C VAL A 218 5.39 -1.54 22.23
N MET A 219 6.33 -1.97 23.07
CA MET A 219 7.14 -1.06 23.85
C MET A 219 7.90 -0.09 22.92
N ASN A 220 8.64 -0.57 21.91
CA ASN A 220 9.43 0.33 21.06
C ASN A 220 8.54 1.32 20.28
N GLY A 221 7.32 0.89 19.91
CA GLY A 221 6.29 1.78 19.40
C GLY A 221 5.91 2.89 20.39
N MET A 222 5.63 2.54 21.65
CA MET A 222 5.28 3.53 22.69
C MET A 222 6.38 4.58 22.86
N LYS A 223 7.65 4.14 22.94
CA LYS A 223 8.81 5.04 23.03
C LYS A 223 8.83 6.04 21.87
N TYR A 224 8.50 5.59 20.67
CA TYR A 224 8.45 6.45 19.49
C TYR A 224 7.33 7.49 19.59
N VAL A 225 6.10 7.08 19.94
CA VAL A 225 4.94 7.97 20.05
C VAL A 225 5.12 9.00 21.18
N ILE A 226 5.66 8.59 22.32
CA ILE A 226 6.00 9.48 23.43
C ILE A 226 7.04 10.52 22.98
N LYS A 227 8.13 10.08 22.34
CA LYS A 227 9.19 10.98 21.86
C LYS A 227 8.70 11.97 20.79
N LYS A 228 7.78 11.55 19.90
CA LYS A 228 7.18 12.45 18.90
C LYS A 228 6.22 13.46 19.53
N GLY A 229 5.39 13.04 20.48
CA GLY A 229 4.45 13.94 21.17
C GLY A 229 5.14 14.97 22.08
N ASN A 230 6.33 14.68 22.60
CA ASN A 230 7.11 15.61 23.43
C ASN A 230 7.97 16.60 22.62
N LYS A 231 8.01 16.47 21.29
CA LYS A 231 8.50 17.56 20.44
C LYS A 231 7.39 18.58 20.34
N SER A 232 7.34 19.49 21.32
CA SER A 232 6.57 20.71 21.18
C SER A 232 6.93 21.36 19.84
N THR A 233 5.92 21.93 19.21
CA THR A 233 5.99 22.88 18.11
C THR A 233 7.00 23.99 18.46
N GLY A 234 8.28 23.73 18.21
CA GLY A 234 9.36 24.69 18.34
C GLY A 234 9.29 25.66 17.17
N LYS A 235 8.64 26.80 17.41
CA LYS A 235 8.75 28.07 16.67
C LYS A 235 8.70 27.96 15.14
N ILE A 236 7.50 28.11 14.58
CA ILE A 236 7.39 28.84 13.32
C ILE A 236 7.54 30.31 13.71
N ARG A 237 8.71 30.89 13.40
CA ARG A 237 8.90 32.34 13.46
C ARG A 237 7.95 32.97 12.44
N ALA A 238 7.28 34.03 12.86
CA ALA A 238 6.58 34.98 11.99
C ALA A 238 7.55 35.55 10.94
#